data_AF-A0A173QSZ4-F1
#
_entry.id   AF-A0A173QSZ4-F1
#
_cell.length_a   1.000
_cell.length_b   1.000
_cell.length_c   1.000
_cell.angle_alpha   90.00
_cell.angle_beta   90.00
_cell.angle_gamma   90.00
#
_symmetry.space_group_name_H-M   'P 1'
#
loop_
_entity.id
_entity.type
_entity.pdbx_description
1 polymer ?
#
loop_
_entity_poly.entity_id
_entity_poly.type
_entity_poly.pdbx_seq_one_letter_code
_entity_poly.pdbx_strand_id
1 'polypeptide(L)'
;MFVFFCFFFSFFFFFGNIFSYFYICLFFCVFLFFLGFLNVKGSVVDFSFGKNLIYECGYTEINSFLNFYTMQFFMIALSFMLFDMEIILVLPALYMLDFSVLSGVVVVFFLVFLLLGLLYELSCSVFKW
;
A
#
# COMPACT_ATOMS: atom_id res chain seq x y z
N MET A 1 0.59 34.17 -3.70
CA MET A 1 0.58 33.99 -5.17
C MET A 1 1.96 33.62 -5.73
N PHE A 2 3.03 34.35 -5.39
CA PHE A 2 4.40 34.04 -5.86
C PHE A 2 4.95 32.68 -5.39
N VAL A 3 4.69 32.31 -4.13
CA VAL A 3 5.07 30.99 -3.57
C VAL A 3 4.32 29.84 -4.25
N PHE A 4 3.04 30.03 -4.57
CA PHE A 4 2.22 29.03 -5.26
C PHE A 4 2.68 28.82 -6.71
N PHE A 5 3.08 29.90 -7.40
CA PHE A 5 3.63 29.84 -8.76
C PHE A 5 5.03 29.19 -8.80
N CYS A 6 5.88 29.49 -7.82
CA CYS A 6 7.19 28.85 -7.68
C CYS A 6 7.05 27.35 -7.36
N PHE A 7 6.15 26.99 -6.44
CA PHE A 7 5.83 25.59 -6.11
C PHE A 7 5.30 24.83 -7.33
N PHE A 8 4.40 25.43 -8.11
CA PHE A 8 3.88 24.82 -9.33
C PHE A 8 4.95 24.61 -10.42
N PHE A 9 5.89 25.55 -10.57
CA PHE A 9 6.99 25.44 -11.53
C PHE A 9 8.05 24.40 -11.08
N SER A 10 8.40 24.37 -9.79
CA SER A 10 9.26 23.33 -9.21
C SER A 10 8.61 21.94 -9.30
N PHE A 11 7.29 21.86 -9.10
CA PHE A 11 6.50 20.65 -9.25
C PHE A 11 6.55 20.12 -10.69
N PHE A 12 6.31 20.95 -11.71
CA PHE A 12 6.36 20.49 -13.10
C PHE A 12 7.75 19.93 -13.50
N PHE A 13 8.83 20.57 -13.05
CA PHE A 13 10.20 20.09 -13.33
C PHE A 13 10.55 18.80 -12.56
N PHE A 14 10.03 18.64 -11.34
CA PHE A 14 10.17 17.41 -10.55
C PHE A 14 9.40 16.24 -11.17
N PHE A 15 8.18 16.49 -11.67
CA PHE A 15 7.36 15.49 -12.35
C PHE A 15 8.03 14.98 -13.63
N GLY A 16 8.64 15.86 -14.43
CA GLY A 16 9.39 15.46 -15.62
C GLY A 16 10.51 14.47 -15.34
N ASN A 17 11.27 14.68 -14.26
CA ASN A 17 12.32 13.75 -13.83
C ASN A 17 11.74 12.44 -13.25
N ILE A 18 10.61 12.50 -12.53
CA ILE A 18 9.93 11.29 -12.04
C ILE A 18 9.47 10.39 -13.18
N PHE A 19 8.89 10.96 -14.24
CA PHE A 19 8.46 10.17 -15.39
C PHE A 19 9.65 9.49 -16.07
N SER A 20 10.81 10.16 -16.19
CA SER A 20 11.99 9.55 -16.79
C SER A 20 12.53 8.37 -15.97
N TYR A 21 12.59 8.48 -14.64
CA TYR A 21 12.97 7.36 -13.78
C TYR A 21 11.99 6.18 -13.86
N PHE A 22 10.68 6.47 -13.95
CA PHE A 22 9.66 5.43 -14.09
C PHE A 22 9.86 4.60 -15.37
N TYR A 23 10.09 5.25 -16.51
CA TYR A 23 10.36 4.56 -17.78
C TYR A 23 11.65 3.72 -17.74
N ILE A 24 12.69 4.22 -17.08
CA ILE A 24 13.96 3.47 -16.90
C ILE A 24 13.72 2.20 -16.07
N CYS A 25 13.01 2.29 -14.96
CA CYS A 25 12.67 1.13 -14.12
C CYS A 25 11.83 0.10 -14.89
N LEU A 26 10.83 0.55 -15.65
CA LEU A 26 10.00 -0.32 -16.48
C LEU A 26 10.84 -1.09 -17.51
N PHE A 27 11.73 -0.38 -18.20
CA PHE A 27 12.64 -0.98 -19.17
C PHE A 27 13.54 -2.04 -18.52
N PHE A 28 14.07 -1.74 -17.33
CA PHE A 28 14.89 -2.67 -16.57
C PHE A 28 14.14 -3.94 -16.15
N CYS A 29 12.90 -3.83 -15.68
CA CYS A 29 12.06 -4.98 -15.35
C CYS A 29 11.79 -5.87 -16.56
N VAL A 30 11.44 -5.28 -17.72
CA VAL A 30 11.22 -6.02 -18.97
C VAL A 30 12.51 -6.70 -19.44
N PHE A 31 13.65 -6.02 -19.33
CA PHE A 31 14.95 -6.57 -19.68
C PHE A 31 15.31 -7.78 -18.81
N LEU A 32 15.12 -7.69 -17.49
CA LEU A 32 15.34 -8.82 -16.57
C LEU A 32 14.39 -10.00 -16.86
N PHE A 33 13.12 -9.72 -17.16
CA PHE A 33 12.16 -10.75 -17.55
C PHE A 33 12.60 -11.46 -18.84
N PHE A 34 13.07 -10.71 -19.83
CA PHE A 34 13.56 -11.26 -21.09
C PHE A 34 14.85 -12.09 -20.90
N LEU A 35 15.80 -11.62 -20.08
CA LEU A 35 16.97 -12.42 -19.70
C LEU A 35 16.56 -13.70 -18.97
N GLY A 36 15.58 -13.63 -18.06
CA GLY A 36 15.02 -14.80 -17.39
C GLY A 36 14.50 -15.81 -18.40
N PHE A 37 13.69 -15.37 -19.36
CA PHE A 37 13.13 -16.22 -20.41
C PHE A 37 14.22 -16.85 -21.31
N LEU A 38 15.22 -16.07 -21.73
CA LEU A 38 16.32 -16.58 -22.54
C LEU A 38 17.21 -17.60 -21.81
N ASN A 39 17.31 -17.47 -20.47
CA ASN A 39 18.07 -18.38 -19.62
C ASN A 39 17.24 -19.60 -19.16
N VAL A 40 15.97 -19.72 -19.56
CA VAL A 40 15.23 -20.99 -19.48
C VAL A 40 15.77 -21.94 -20.56
N LYS A 41 17.01 -22.40 -20.36
CA LYS A 41 17.62 -23.52 -21.06
C LYS A 41 17.62 -24.70 -20.10
N GLY A 42 16.63 -25.57 -20.19
CA GLY A 42 16.64 -26.82 -19.43
C GLY A 42 15.27 -27.40 -19.23
N SER A 43 15.06 -28.58 -19.82
CA SER A 43 13.79 -29.28 -20.00
C SER A 43 12.81 -28.52 -20.89
N VAL A 44 12.67 -29.01 -22.14
CA VAL A 44 11.41 -28.93 -22.88
C VAL A 44 10.30 -29.07 -21.86
N VAL A 45 9.34 -28.16 -21.88
CA VAL A 45 8.24 -28.06 -20.93
C VAL A 45 7.63 -29.45 -20.71
N ASP A 46 8.15 -30.19 -19.73
CA ASP A 46 7.65 -31.50 -19.37
C ASP A 46 6.39 -31.20 -18.58
N PHE A 47 5.29 -31.06 -19.31
CA PHE A 47 3.93 -30.92 -18.81
C PHE A 47 3.49 -32.21 -18.12
N SER A 48 4.23 -32.63 -17.10
CA SER A 48 3.75 -33.61 -16.15
C SER A 48 2.66 -32.95 -15.31
N PHE A 49 1.45 -33.52 -15.33
CA PHE A 49 0.29 -33.04 -14.56
C PHE A 49 0.63 -32.69 -13.11
N GLY A 50 1.54 -33.45 -12.47
CA GLY A 50 2.05 -33.23 -11.12
C GLY A 50 2.71 -31.87 -10.86
N LYS A 51 3.40 -31.29 -11.84
CA LYS A 51 4.13 -30.00 -11.69
C LYS A 51 3.22 -28.79 -11.80
N ASN A 52 2.04 -28.94 -12.42
CA ASN A 52 1.09 -27.85 -12.65
C ASN A 52 -0.05 -27.82 -11.62
N LEU A 53 -0.08 -28.78 -10.69
CA LEU A 53 -1.03 -28.82 -9.58
C LEU A 53 -0.55 -27.92 -8.44
N ILE A 54 -1.49 -27.42 -7.62
CA ILE A 54 -1.14 -26.68 -6.42
C ILE A 54 -0.33 -27.60 -5.50
N TYR A 55 0.72 -27.06 -4.91
CA TYR A 55 1.60 -27.81 -4.02
C TYR A 55 0.85 -28.16 -2.72
N GLU A 56 0.37 -29.39 -2.64
CA GLU A 56 -0.26 -29.98 -1.45
C GLU A 56 0.55 -31.19 -0.96
N CYS A 57 1.89 -31.13 -1.04
CA CYS A 57 2.77 -32.24 -0.67
C CYS A 57 2.43 -33.59 -1.35
N GLY A 58 1.80 -33.56 -2.53
CA GLY A 58 1.38 -34.75 -3.29
C GLY A 58 -0.02 -35.29 -2.94
N TYR A 59 -0.78 -34.61 -2.08
CA TYR A 59 -2.15 -34.96 -1.76
C TYR A 59 -3.15 -34.34 -2.75
N THR A 60 -4.28 -35.02 -2.98
CA THR A 60 -5.42 -34.42 -3.67
C THR A 60 -6.00 -33.31 -2.81
N GLU A 61 -6.17 -32.12 -3.38
CA GLU A 61 -6.69 -30.94 -2.68
C GLU A 61 -7.95 -31.28 -1.87
N ILE A 62 -7.87 -31.14 -0.55
CA ILE A 62 -8.94 -31.53 0.38
C ILE A 62 -10.04 -30.46 0.40
N ASN A 63 -9.70 -29.21 0.09
CA ASN A 63 -10.60 -28.06 0.14
C ASN A 63 -10.47 -27.23 -1.14
N SER A 64 -11.60 -26.74 -1.66
CA SER A 64 -11.62 -25.73 -2.70
C SER A 64 -10.89 -24.46 -2.26
N PHE A 65 -10.16 -23.81 -3.18
CA PHE A 65 -9.51 -22.50 -2.99
C PHE A 65 -10.42 -21.36 -2.50
N LEU A 66 -11.73 -21.60 -2.48
CA LEU A 66 -12.76 -20.70 -1.98
C LEU A 66 -12.92 -20.78 -0.45
N ASN A 67 -11.81 -20.83 0.28
CA ASN A 67 -11.90 -20.53 1.69
C ASN A 67 -12.14 -19.04 1.84
N PHE A 68 -13.36 -18.68 2.25
CA PHE A 68 -13.67 -17.33 2.64
C PHE A 68 -12.71 -16.91 3.74
N TYR A 69 -11.97 -15.86 3.42
CA TYR A 69 -11.00 -15.23 4.28
C TYR A 69 -11.56 -14.93 5.67
N THR A 70 -10.73 -15.01 6.70
CA THR A 70 -11.20 -14.74 8.06
C THR A 70 -11.56 -13.26 8.18
N MET A 71 -12.70 -12.96 8.83
CA MET A 71 -13.20 -11.59 9.03
C MET A 71 -12.20 -10.65 9.72
N GLN A 72 -11.22 -11.21 10.44
CA GLN A 72 -10.16 -10.48 11.13
C GLN A 72 -9.37 -9.57 10.19
N PHE A 73 -9.01 -10.10 9.03
CA PHE A 73 -8.19 -9.35 8.10
C PHE A 73 -8.96 -8.29 7.32
N PHE A 74 -10.27 -8.48 7.12
CA PHE A 74 -11.13 -7.43 6.60
C PHE A 74 -11.13 -6.23 7.55
N MET A 75 -11.20 -6.46 8.87
CA MET A 75 -11.14 -5.40 9.87
C MET A 75 -9.78 -4.68 9.86
N ILE A 76 -8.67 -5.41 9.71
CA ILE A 76 -7.33 -4.81 9.56
C ILE A 76 -7.27 -3.88 8.33
N ALA A 77 -7.79 -4.33 7.18
CA ALA A 77 -7.78 -3.52 5.95
C ALA A 77 -8.64 -2.25 6.08
N LEU A 78 -9.80 -2.36 6.73
CA LEU A 78 -10.69 -1.22 6.98
C LEU A 78 -10.07 -0.21 7.96
N SER A 79 -9.43 -0.70 9.02
CA SER A 79 -8.69 0.12 9.97
C SER A 79 -7.52 0.85 9.30
N PHE A 80 -6.74 0.16 8.45
CA PHE A 80 -5.68 0.80 7.65
C PHE A 80 -6.20 1.89 6.71
N MET A 81 -7.34 1.64 6.04
CA MET A 81 -7.95 2.63 5.15
C MET A 81 -8.41 3.88 5.91
N LEU A 82 -8.95 3.72 7.13
CA LEU A 82 -9.34 4.84 7.99
C LEU A 82 -8.11 5.63 8.45
N PHE A 83 -7.09 4.96 9.00
CA PHE A 83 -5.86 5.62 9.47
C PHE A 83 -5.10 6.33 8.33
N ASP A 84 -5.15 5.83 7.10
CA ASP A 84 -4.55 6.52 5.94
C ASP A 84 -5.31 7.82 5.59
N MET A 85 -6.66 7.79 5.61
CA MET A 85 -7.47 9.01 5.42
C MET A 85 -7.26 10.06 6.52
N GLU A 86 -6.98 9.63 7.75
CA GLU A 86 -6.68 10.52 8.87
C GLU A 86 -5.34 11.24 8.68
N ILE A 87 -4.30 10.54 8.22
CA ILE A 87 -2.99 11.15 7.94
C ILE A 87 -3.11 12.22 6.85
N ILE A 88 -3.90 11.97 5.80
CA ILE A 88 -4.17 12.94 4.74
C ILE A 88 -4.81 14.21 5.31
N LEU A 89 -5.68 14.10 6.32
CA LEU A 89 -6.31 15.27 6.98
C LEU A 89 -5.35 16.03 7.92
N VAL A 90 -4.41 15.34 8.58
CA VAL A 90 -3.43 15.97 9.47
C VAL A 90 -2.33 16.70 8.67
N LEU A 91 -1.96 16.21 7.50
CA LEU A 91 -0.83 16.71 6.72
C LEU A 91 -0.91 18.21 6.37
N PRO A 92 -2.05 18.77 5.91
CA PRO A 92 -2.19 20.20 5.69
C PRO A 92 -1.94 21.04 6.95
N ALA A 93 -2.32 20.55 8.14
CA ALA A 93 -2.12 21.26 9.39
C ALA A 93 -0.63 21.40 9.76
N LEU A 94 0.21 20.44 9.35
CA LEU A 94 1.67 20.51 9.56
C LEU A 94 2.36 21.55 8.68
N TYR A 95 1.81 21.83 7.50
CA TYR A 95 2.37 22.78 6.54
C TYR A 95 1.84 24.21 6.68
N MET A 96 0.91 24.47 7.61
CA MET A 96 0.43 25.83 7.88
C MET A 96 1.50 26.63 8.64
N LEU A 97 2.02 27.69 7.99
CA LEU A 97 3.07 28.56 8.53
C LEU A 97 2.56 29.49 9.65
N ASP A 98 1.27 29.87 9.60
CA ASP A 98 0.64 30.74 10.59
C ASP A 98 -0.37 29.94 11.43
N PHE A 99 0.14 29.34 12.50
CA PHE A 99 -0.69 28.52 13.38
C PHE A 99 -1.40 29.38 14.41
N SER A 100 -2.72 29.55 14.23
CA SER A 100 -3.56 30.20 15.25
C SER A 100 -3.79 29.26 16.44
N VAL A 101 -4.02 29.83 17.63
CA VAL A 101 -4.36 29.03 18.83
C VAL A 101 -5.63 28.20 18.58
N LEU A 102 -6.60 28.76 17.84
CA LEU A 102 -7.86 28.08 17.54
C LEU A 102 -7.67 26.88 16.62
N SER A 103 -6.83 26.99 15.58
CA SER A 103 -6.49 25.86 14.70
C SER A 103 -5.75 24.75 15.44
N GLY A 104 -4.90 25.10 16.42
CA GLY A 104 -4.24 24.10 17.26
C GLY A 104 -5.19 23.31 18.14
N VAL A 105 -6.17 23.97 18.75
CA VAL A 105 -7.19 23.29 19.56
C VAL A 105 -8.00 22.30 18.72
N VAL A 106 -8.36 22.66 17.48
CA VAL A 106 -9.09 21.77 16.57
C VAL A 106 -8.25 20.55 16.19
N VAL A 107 -6.96 20.72 15.87
CA VAL A 107 -6.07 19.60 15.54
C VAL A 107 -5.86 18.67 16.74
N VAL A 108 -5.67 19.22 17.94
CA VAL A 108 -5.54 18.42 19.17
C VAL A 108 -6.83 17.67 19.48
N PHE A 109 -8.00 18.32 19.36
CA PHE A 109 -9.28 17.66 19.55
C PHE A 109 -9.49 16.51 18.54
N PHE A 110 -9.11 16.74 17.28
CA PHE A 110 -9.14 15.71 16.25
C PHE A 110 -8.23 14.53 16.62
N LEU A 111 -6.98 14.77 17.01
CA LEU A 111 -6.04 13.72 17.45
C LEU A 111 -6.55 12.92 18.67
N VAL A 112 -7.21 13.58 19.63
CA VAL A 112 -7.81 12.89 20.79
C VAL A 112 -8.95 11.98 20.35
N PHE A 113 -9.78 12.41 19.40
CA PHE A 113 -10.86 11.59 18.86
C PHE A 113 -10.30 10.33 18.16
N LEU A 114 -9.20 10.49 17.40
CA LEU A 114 -8.50 9.37 16.76
C LEU A 114 -7.93 8.37 17.78
N LEU A 115 -7.28 8.89 18.83
CA LEU A 115 -6.76 8.06 19.92
C LEU A 115 -7.86 7.24 20.59
N LEU A 116 -9.05 7.81 20.79
CA LEU A 116 -10.19 7.09 21.36
C LEU A 116 -10.70 5.99 20.42
N GLY A 117 -10.76 6.25 19.11
CA GLY A 117 -11.12 5.23 18.10
C GLY A 117 -10.16 4.04 18.11
N LEU A 118 -8.86 4.32 18.16
CA LEU A 118 -7.81 3.29 18.23
C LEU A 118 -7.89 2.48 19.54
N LEU A 119 -8.10 3.14 20.69
CA LEU A 119 -8.25 2.47 21.97
C LEU A 119 -9.50 1.56 22.01
N TYR A 120 -10.60 1.99 21.40
CA TYR A 120 -11.80 1.17 21.26
C TYR A 120 -11.51 -0.11 20.48
N GLU A 121 -10.84 0.00 19.33
CA GLU A 121 -10.50 -1.14 18.48
C GLU A 121 -9.59 -2.15 19.20
N LEU A 122 -8.59 -1.67 19.95
CA LEU A 122 -7.72 -2.51 20.78
C LEU A 122 -8.50 -3.23 21.90
N SER A 123 -9.46 -2.55 22.53
CA SER A 123 -10.26 -3.13 23.62
C SER A 123 -11.19 -4.26 23.14
N CYS A 124 -11.71 -4.16 21.90
CA CYS A 124 -12.59 -5.16 21.30
C CYS A 124 -11.89 -6.48 20.93
N SER A 125 -10.58 -6.62 21.20
CA SER A 125 -9.81 -7.85 20.91
C SER A 125 -9.93 -8.33 19.45
N VAL A 126 -10.23 -7.43 18.51
CA VAL A 126 -10.40 -7.75 17.08
C VAL A 126 -9.12 -8.35 16.47
N PHE A 127 -7.97 -8.03 17.06
CA PHE A 127 -6.64 -8.50 16.67
C PHE A 127 -6.14 -9.73 17.46
N LYS A 128 -6.99 -10.43 18.22
CA LYS A 128 -6.56 -11.69 18.84
C LYS A 128 -6.27 -12.72 17.74
N TRP A 129 -4.99 -13.04 17.62
CA TRP A 129 -4.48 -14.25 16.98
C TRP A 129 -4.65 -15.43 17.92
#